data_AF-A0AAI8VHR4-F1
#
_entry.id   AF-A0AAI8VHR4-F1
#
_cell.length_a   1.000
_cell.length_b   1.000
_cell.length_c   1.000
_cell.angle_alpha   90.00
_cell.angle_beta   90.00
_cell.angle_gamma   90.00
#
_symmetry.space_group_name_H-M   'P 1'
#
loop_
_entity.id
_entity.type
_entity.pdbx_description
1 polymer ?
#
loop_
_entity_poly.entity_id
_entity_poly.type
_entity_poly.pdbx_seq_one_letter_code
_entity_poly.pdbx_strand_id
1 'polypeptide(L)'
;MSFKPGDEWKLEQGLAGVELPLLDLTKAQDAAEDYPGWEREKPPTEKKFDAKLAADELPGWSGYVEWEDYPEKKKKAHEILVSQKFPPPPEFQLGPIPGTNPVLEGVRWKEWHRAIGGRLFNVPEESWNIVLKEKSPDMLHLLQFPYNGEPPKKLVTAEQVTPNPLHFVRNHGGIPTIDKSAWSLQLGGLVKNPTKLTLADLQDESKFPRMEKLVTIQCSGTRRIEQIDYAAGEGDEMINAPWAEGAIGTARYVGVSLKKVIKYCGGMADGAKHLELYGADTYFKMNEVMNYVVSVPYSKAKAHEVMLVWEMNGKPLPKIHGAPVRAVVMGYIGARSVKWLYRINAIKEPTRAPVQSREYLYFNQQVGKHNQRWIDGIQIQEMPVSSAIMSPWNKQVVVHEGKVQVKGWAYSGGGRWPERVEVSTNGGHSWYAVPVENMSPKHKFAWRVWEMWIPCDVEGWIEIVARCWDNSLNTQPVGVRDAWNWGLHVTSSAHHVKIYSVNKAKERTRARLEEFHERGVGFLPITRPTEFPTMSWDDYEEYFEKYGPRDVDD
;
A
#
# COMPACT_ATOMS: atom_id res chain seq x y z
N MET A 1 -3.02 -12.94 -34.24
CA MET A 1 -1.76 -13.74 -34.26
C MET A 1 -2.10 -15.22 -34.38
N SER A 2 -1.35 -16.00 -35.18
CA SER A 2 -1.55 -17.46 -35.23
C SER A 2 -1.02 -18.10 -33.94
N PHE A 3 -1.94 -18.60 -33.12
CA PHE A 3 -1.65 -19.26 -31.85
C PHE A 3 -0.90 -20.56 -32.11
N LYS A 4 0.38 -20.66 -31.72
CA LYS A 4 1.17 -21.90 -31.86
C LYS A 4 0.98 -22.78 -30.62
N PRO A 5 1.19 -24.11 -30.69
CA PRO A 5 1.11 -24.99 -29.51
C PRO A 5 2.03 -24.58 -28.34
N GLY A 6 3.16 -23.93 -28.63
CA GLY A 6 4.06 -23.38 -27.60
C GLY A 6 3.50 -22.15 -26.88
N ASP A 7 2.50 -21.48 -27.45
CA ASP A 7 1.81 -20.34 -26.86
C ASP A 7 0.69 -20.82 -25.93
N GLU A 8 0.03 -21.93 -26.28
CA GLU A 8 -0.95 -22.63 -25.42
C GLU A 8 -0.31 -23.12 -24.12
N TRP A 9 0.81 -23.85 -24.20
CA TRP A 9 1.50 -24.32 -23.00
C TRP A 9 1.93 -23.17 -22.09
N LYS A 10 2.46 -22.07 -22.65
CA LYS A 10 2.81 -20.88 -21.86
C LYS A 10 1.57 -20.26 -21.21
N LEU A 11 0.44 -20.20 -21.90
CA LEU A 11 -0.80 -19.68 -21.34
C LEU A 11 -1.31 -20.55 -20.17
N GLU A 12 -1.39 -21.87 -20.38
CA GLU A 12 -1.85 -22.84 -19.36
C GLU A 12 -0.95 -22.85 -18.12
N GLN A 13 0.34 -22.58 -18.28
CA GLN A 13 1.28 -22.44 -17.15
C GLN A 13 1.29 -21.04 -16.52
N GLY A 14 0.48 -20.10 -17.01
CA GLY A 14 0.47 -18.69 -16.55
C GLY A 14 1.74 -17.91 -16.91
N LEU A 15 2.52 -18.40 -17.88
CA LEU A 15 3.79 -17.82 -18.34
C LEU A 15 3.64 -16.91 -19.56
N ALA A 16 2.45 -16.84 -20.17
CA ALA A 16 2.16 -15.95 -21.30
C ALA A 16 2.21 -14.45 -20.92
N GLY A 17 2.29 -14.14 -19.61
CA GLY A 17 2.49 -12.78 -19.13
C GLY A 17 1.34 -11.84 -19.52
N VAL A 18 1.71 -10.64 -20.00
CA VAL A 18 0.82 -9.52 -20.35
C VAL A 18 -0.09 -9.79 -21.56
N GLU A 19 0.29 -10.75 -22.41
CA GLU A 19 -0.36 -10.99 -23.68
C GLU A 19 -1.44 -12.05 -23.52
N LEU A 20 -2.58 -11.65 -22.94
CA LEU A 20 -3.76 -12.50 -22.87
C LEU A 20 -4.40 -12.62 -24.26
N PRO A 21 -4.57 -13.84 -24.81
CA PRO A 21 -5.28 -14.01 -26.07
C PRO A 21 -6.77 -13.73 -25.88
N LEU A 22 -7.39 -13.12 -26.88
CA LEU A 22 -8.84 -13.01 -26.95
C LEU A 22 -9.42 -14.24 -27.65
N LEU A 23 -10.40 -14.89 -27.01
CA LEU A 23 -11.27 -15.89 -27.63
C LEU A 23 -12.71 -15.37 -27.65
N ASP A 24 -13.17 -14.91 -28.81
CA ASP A 24 -14.56 -14.47 -29.01
C ASP A 24 -15.42 -15.64 -29.54
N LEU A 25 -16.11 -16.32 -28.63
CA LEU A 25 -16.99 -17.45 -28.95
C LEU A 25 -18.27 -17.07 -29.71
N THR A 26 -18.51 -15.78 -29.95
CA THR A 26 -19.65 -15.31 -30.76
C THR A 26 -19.32 -15.22 -32.25
N LYS A 27 -18.04 -15.33 -32.62
CA LYS A 27 -17.56 -15.29 -34.00
C LYS A 27 -17.07 -16.67 -34.43
N ALA A 28 -17.07 -16.91 -35.74
CA ALA A 28 -16.39 -18.07 -36.30
C ALA A 28 -14.88 -17.96 -35.98
N GLN A 29 -14.28 -19.04 -35.50
CA GLN A 29 -12.88 -19.07 -35.04
C GLN A 29 -11.86 -18.76 -36.15
N ASP A 30 -12.31 -18.75 -37.41
CA ASP A 30 -11.52 -18.42 -38.59
C ASP A 30 -11.35 -16.90 -38.82
N ALA A 31 -12.10 -16.07 -38.08
CA ALA A 31 -11.98 -14.62 -38.14
C ALA A 31 -10.80 -14.17 -37.27
N ALA A 32 -9.61 -14.08 -37.86
CA ALA A 32 -8.47 -13.44 -37.22
C ALA A 32 -8.78 -11.96 -36.97
N GLU A 33 -9.07 -11.59 -35.73
CA GLU A 33 -9.15 -10.18 -35.34
C GLU A 33 -7.74 -9.67 -35.02
N ASP A 34 -7.28 -8.72 -35.84
CA ASP A 34 -6.04 -7.99 -35.59
C ASP A 34 -6.35 -6.86 -34.61
N TYR A 35 -6.16 -7.13 -33.32
CA TYR A 35 -6.22 -6.09 -32.31
C TYR A 35 -4.95 -5.24 -32.44
N PRO A 36 -5.07 -3.90 -32.62
CA PRO A 36 -3.91 -3.04 -32.58
C PRO A 36 -3.25 -3.20 -31.21
N GLY A 37 -2.08 -3.83 -31.19
CA GLY A 37 -1.31 -4.03 -29.96
C GLY A 37 -0.97 -2.68 -29.33
N TRP A 38 -0.62 -2.70 -28.04
CA TRP A 38 -0.02 -1.54 -27.39
C TRP A 38 1.37 -1.31 -28.00
N GLU A 39 1.48 -0.51 -29.06
CA GLU A 39 2.79 -0.08 -29.55
C GLU A 39 3.54 0.60 -28.40
N ARG A 40 4.71 0.06 -28.04
CA ARG A 40 5.65 0.72 -27.13
C ARG A 40 6.30 1.87 -27.87
N GLU A 41 5.58 2.98 -27.97
CA GLU A 41 6.01 4.12 -28.78
C GLU A 41 7.21 4.85 -28.17
N LYS A 42 8.02 5.45 -29.04
CA LYS A 42 9.17 6.29 -28.67
C LYS A 42 8.69 7.63 -28.12
N PRO A 43 9.38 8.21 -27.12
CA PRO A 43 9.05 9.54 -26.62
C PRO A 43 9.12 10.60 -27.73
N PRO A 44 8.33 11.69 -27.65
CA PRO A 44 8.23 12.70 -28.70
C PRO A 44 9.58 13.36 -29.01
N THR A 45 9.83 13.63 -30.28
CA THR A 45 11.10 14.18 -30.80
C THR A 45 11.21 15.70 -30.76
N GLU A 46 10.12 16.46 -30.53
CA GLU A 46 10.18 17.93 -30.44
C GLU A 46 9.49 18.50 -29.21
N LYS A 47 10.24 19.31 -28.46
CA LYS A 47 9.88 19.90 -27.18
C LYS A 47 9.36 21.32 -27.37
N LYS A 48 8.08 21.57 -27.04
CA LYS A 48 7.54 22.93 -26.87
C LYS A 48 7.38 23.21 -25.37
N PHE A 49 8.40 23.78 -24.73
CA PHE A 49 8.32 24.15 -23.31
C PHE A 49 7.87 25.60 -23.13
N ASP A 50 6.74 25.82 -22.46
CA ASP A 50 6.44 27.13 -21.85
C ASP A 50 6.93 27.11 -20.40
N ALA A 51 8.18 27.50 -20.18
CA ALA A 51 8.80 27.52 -18.86
C ALA A 51 8.06 28.42 -17.84
N LYS A 52 7.20 29.32 -18.30
CA LYS A 52 6.39 30.19 -17.43
C LYS A 52 5.14 29.51 -16.91
N LEU A 53 4.68 28.43 -17.55
CA LEU A 53 3.43 27.76 -17.18
C LEU A 53 3.48 27.24 -15.74
N ALA A 54 4.61 26.66 -15.33
CA ALA A 54 4.79 26.04 -14.03
C ALA A 54 6.00 26.64 -13.30
N ALA A 55 6.07 27.95 -13.11
CA ALA A 55 7.11 28.58 -12.29
C ALA A 55 6.83 28.40 -10.78
N ASP A 56 7.85 28.56 -9.93
CA ASP A 56 7.63 28.72 -8.48
C ASP A 56 6.89 30.06 -8.24
N GLU A 57 5.73 29.99 -7.59
CA GLU A 57 4.81 31.14 -7.45
C GLU A 57 4.91 31.83 -6.08
N LEU A 58 5.34 31.09 -5.05
CA LEU A 58 5.37 31.56 -3.67
C LEU A 58 6.81 31.58 -3.15
N PRO A 59 7.35 32.72 -2.67
CA PRO A 59 8.65 32.77 -2.03
C PRO A 59 8.76 31.79 -0.86
N GLY A 60 9.86 31.03 -0.79
CA GLY A 60 10.07 29.99 0.22
C GLY A 60 9.30 28.69 -0.05
N TRP A 61 8.62 28.58 -1.20
CA TRP A 61 8.04 27.33 -1.69
C TRP A 61 8.83 26.88 -2.92
N SER A 62 8.99 25.57 -3.06
CA SER A 62 9.63 24.98 -4.23
C SER A 62 8.98 23.66 -4.60
N GLY A 63 8.70 23.49 -5.90
CA GLY A 63 7.99 22.31 -6.42
C GLY A 63 6.47 22.37 -6.22
N TYR A 64 5.96 23.56 -5.86
CA TYR A 64 4.55 23.87 -5.78
C TYR A 64 4.12 24.68 -7.00
N VAL A 65 2.94 24.36 -7.51
CA VAL A 65 2.27 25.10 -8.56
C VAL A 65 0.79 25.13 -8.20
N GLU A 66 0.17 26.32 -8.18
CA GLU A 66 -1.27 26.44 -7.97
C GLU A 66 -1.98 26.13 -9.29
N TRP A 67 -2.74 25.04 -9.30
CA TRP A 67 -3.54 24.65 -10.45
C TRP A 67 -5.01 25.02 -10.27
N GLU A 68 -5.53 24.93 -9.04
CA GLU A 68 -6.96 24.95 -8.75
C GLU A 68 -7.60 26.32 -8.97
N ASP A 69 -6.86 27.40 -8.70
CA ASP A 69 -7.34 28.77 -8.91
C ASP A 69 -7.13 29.28 -10.36
N TYR A 70 -6.45 28.51 -11.23
CA TYR A 70 -6.06 28.94 -12.59
C TYR A 70 -6.52 27.96 -13.70
N PRO A 71 -7.81 27.95 -14.07
CA PRO A 71 -8.35 27.03 -15.08
C PRO A 71 -7.68 27.14 -16.46
N GLU A 72 -7.27 28.34 -16.86
CA GLU A 72 -6.55 28.60 -18.12
C GLU A 72 -5.15 27.96 -18.12
N LYS A 73 -4.51 27.91 -16.94
CA LYS A 73 -3.22 27.25 -16.75
C LYS A 73 -3.37 25.72 -16.86
N LYS A 74 -4.42 25.14 -16.24
CA LYS A 74 -4.77 23.71 -16.43
C LYS A 74 -5.05 23.38 -17.90
N LYS A 75 -5.79 24.25 -18.61
CA LYS A 75 -6.09 24.08 -20.03
C LYS A 75 -4.82 24.01 -20.89
N LYS A 76 -3.88 24.95 -20.69
CA LYS A 76 -2.59 24.93 -21.39
C LYS A 76 -1.77 23.67 -21.08
N ALA A 77 -1.74 23.26 -19.81
CA ALA A 77 -1.08 22.02 -19.42
C ALA A 77 -1.70 20.79 -20.10
N HIS A 78 -3.02 20.73 -20.16
CA HIS A 78 -3.73 19.67 -20.89
C HIS A 78 -3.36 19.66 -22.37
N GLU A 79 -3.36 20.82 -23.05
CA GLU A 79 -2.93 20.95 -24.45
C GLU A 79 -1.51 20.40 -24.69
N ILE A 80 -0.57 20.66 -23.77
CA ILE A 80 0.80 20.13 -23.82
C ILE A 80 0.82 18.61 -23.68
N LEU A 81 0.06 18.06 -22.71
CA LEU A 81 0.01 16.63 -22.44
C LEU A 81 -0.62 15.86 -23.60
N VAL A 82 -1.73 16.33 -24.18
CA VAL A 82 -2.39 15.62 -25.29
C VAL A 82 -1.64 15.78 -26.63
N SER A 83 -0.77 16.78 -26.77
CA SER A 83 0.08 16.93 -27.97
C SER A 83 1.24 15.93 -28.03
N GLN A 84 1.46 15.17 -26.97
CA GLN A 84 2.59 14.26 -26.80
C GLN A 84 2.09 12.85 -26.52
N LYS A 85 2.92 11.87 -26.89
CA LYS A 85 2.70 10.47 -26.53
C LYS A 85 3.62 10.11 -25.38
N PHE A 86 3.12 9.30 -24.45
CA PHE A 86 3.84 8.88 -23.25
C PHE A 86 3.85 7.35 -23.17
N PRO A 87 4.88 6.74 -22.57
CA PRO A 87 4.92 5.30 -22.38
C PRO A 87 3.72 4.84 -21.56
N PRO A 88 3.18 3.63 -21.84
CA PRO A 88 2.09 3.08 -21.04
C PRO A 88 2.54 2.84 -19.59
N PRO A 89 1.59 2.69 -18.65
CA PRO A 89 1.92 2.21 -17.31
C PRO A 89 2.65 0.86 -17.40
N PRO A 90 3.62 0.59 -16.51
CA PRO A 90 4.30 -0.71 -16.50
C PRO A 90 3.28 -1.82 -16.17
N GLU A 91 3.38 -2.94 -16.90
CA GLU A 91 2.61 -4.13 -16.57
C GLU A 91 3.47 -5.07 -15.72
N PHE A 92 2.97 -5.38 -14.52
CA PHE A 92 3.62 -6.21 -13.51
C PHE A 92 2.62 -7.10 -12.75
N GLN A 93 1.34 -7.01 -13.06
CA GLN A 93 0.28 -7.78 -12.41
C GLN A 93 0.09 -9.13 -13.10
N LEU A 94 0.20 -9.17 -14.43
CA LEU A 94 0.24 -10.42 -15.21
C LEU A 94 1.68 -10.84 -15.57
N GLY A 95 2.62 -9.91 -15.54
CA GLY A 95 4.05 -10.17 -15.73
C GLY A 95 4.78 -10.42 -14.41
N PRO A 96 6.06 -10.86 -14.46
CA PRO A 96 6.87 -10.96 -13.26
C PRO A 96 7.08 -9.57 -12.64
N ILE A 97 6.92 -9.49 -11.32
CA ILE A 97 7.26 -8.27 -10.59
C ILE A 97 8.78 -8.10 -10.60
N PRO A 98 9.30 -6.92 -10.97
CA PRO A 98 10.74 -6.69 -11.02
C PRO A 98 11.41 -6.99 -9.68
N GLY A 99 12.45 -7.83 -9.69
CA GLY A 99 13.27 -8.13 -8.52
C GLY A 99 14.29 -7.04 -8.16
N THR A 100 14.03 -5.78 -8.53
CA THR A 100 14.94 -4.64 -8.36
C THR A 100 14.48 -3.71 -7.25
N ASN A 101 15.40 -2.90 -6.71
CA ASN A 101 15.08 -1.79 -5.81
C ASN A 101 15.70 -0.49 -6.37
N PRO A 102 14.91 0.47 -6.92
CA PRO A 102 13.44 0.48 -6.92
C PRO A 102 12.81 -0.58 -7.83
N VAL A 103 11.60 -1.02 -7.47
CA VAL A 103 10.82 -2.03 -8.22
C VAL A 103 10.29 -1.43 -9.52
N LEU A 104 9.68 -0.24 -9.44
CA LEU A 104 9.14 0.50 -10.59
C LEU A 104 9.78 1.89 -10.66
N GLU A 105 10.19 2.32 -11.85
CA GLU A 105 10.80 3.64 -12.01
C GLU A 105 9.77 4.78 -12.05
N GLY A 106 8.59 4.53 -12.64
CA GLY A 106 7.57 5.56 -12.84
C GLY A 106 7.88 6.52 -13.99
N VAL A 107 8.45 5.99 -15.07
CA VAL A 107 8.89 6.73 -16.28
C VAL A 107 7.83 7.72 -16.77
N ARG A 108 6.57 7.26 -16.94
CA ARG A 108 5.47 8.10 -17.42
C ARG A 108 5.25 9.36 -16.57
N TRP A 109 5.34 9.26 -15.24
CA TRP A 109 5.18 10.41 -14.35
C TRP A 109 6.32 11.40 -14.49
N LYS A 110 7.55 10.90 -14.64
CA LYS A 110 8.72 11.75 -14.88
C LYS A 110 8.56 12.51 -16.19
N GLU A 111 8.08 11.83 -17.23
CA GLU A 111 7.85 12.46 -18.54
C GLU A 111 6.72 13.49 -18.51
N TRP A 112 5.62 13.26 -17.79
CA TRP A 112 4.58 14.28 -17.59
C TRP A 112 5.13 15.54 -16.92
N HIS A 113 5.93 15.40 -15.86
CA HIS A 113 6.56 16.54 -15.20
C HIS A 113 7.54 17.28 -16.12
N ARG A 114 8.33 16.54 -16.90
CA ARG A 114 9.26 17.11 -17.88
C ARG A 114 8.53 17.79 -19.05
N ALA A 115 7.40 17.24 -19.49
CA ALA A 115 6.58 17.79 -20.57
C ALA A 115 5.96 19.14 -20.18
N ILE A 116 5.40 19.25 -18.97
CA ILE A 116 4.93 20.53 -18.44
C ILE A 116 6.09 21.52 -18.28
N GLY A 117 7.25 21.03 -17.84
CA GLY A 117 8.47 21.83 -17.75
C GLY A 117 8.45 22.83 -16.60
N GLY A 118 9.14 23.97 -16.79
CA GLY A 118 9.31 24.98 -15.74
C GLY A 118 9.92 24.38 -14.48
N ARG A 119 9.31 24.66 -13.34
CA ARG A 119 9.71 24.13 -12.04
C ARG A 119 9.54 22.63 -11.93
N LEU A 120 8.49 22.06 -12.54
CA LEU A 120 8.17 20.64 -12.42
C LEU A 120 9.24 19.75 -13.06
N PHE A 121 10.05 20.28 -13.97
CA PHE A 121 11.06 19.51 -14.70
C PHE A 121 12.02 18.74 -13.77
N ASN A 122 12.53 19.38 -12.71
CA ASN A 122 13.50 18.77 -11.77
C ASN A 122 12.85 18.11 -10.54
N VAL A 123 11.52 18.21 -10.40
CA VAL A 123 10.80 17.67 -9.25
C VAL A 123 11.04 16.17 -9.05
N PRO A 124 11.12 15.32 -10.09
CA PRO A 124 11.43 13.90 -9.90
C PRO A 124 12.76 13.63 -9.21
N GLU A 125 13.84 14.23 -9.71
CA GLU A 125 15.20 14.05 -9.21
C GLU A 125 15.35 14.64 -7.79
N GLU A 126 14.80 15.82 -7.55
CA GLU A 126 14.81 16.45 -6.23
C GLU A 126 14.01 15.66 -5.19
N SER A 127 12.85 15.11 -5.58
CA SER A 127 12.05 14.23 -4.72
C SER A 127 12.85 12.99 -4.33
N TRP A 128 13.57 12.38 -5.28
CA TRP A 128 14.42 11.23 -5.00
C TRP A 128 15.57 11.56 -4.04
N ASN A 129 16.18 12.75 -4.17
CA ASN A 129 17.22 13.19 -3.23
C ASN A 129 16.66 13.36 -1.80
N ILE A 130 15.42 13.83 -1.65
CA ILE A 130 14.76 13.90 -0.33
C ILE A 130 14.54 12.49 0.24
N VAL A 131 14.12 11.53 -0.60
CA VAL A 131 13.98 10.12 -0.18
C VAL A 131 15.29 9.59 0.37
N LEU A 132 16.38 9.68 -0.39
CA LEU A 132 17.70 9.17 0.02
C LEU A 132 18.21 9.82 1.31
N LYS A 133 17.80 11.06 1.59
CA LYS A 133 18.20 11.80 2.79
C LYS A 133 17.34 11.47 4.02
N GLU A 134 16.02 11.33 3.86
CA GLU A 134 15.09 11.21 4.98
C GLU A 134 14.67 9.78 5.31
N LYS A 135 14.87 8.83 4.38
CA LYS A 135 14.44 7.44 4.52
C LYS A 135 15.63 6.53 4.82
N SER A 136 15.35 5.42 5.52
CA SER A 136 16.35 4.39 5.75
C SER A 136 16.83 3.79 4.41
N PRO A 137 18.12 3.49 4.24
CA PRO A 137 18.62 2.74 3.08
C PRO A 137 18.02 1.32 3.00
N ASP A 138 17.48 0.79 4.10
CA ASP A 138 16.83 -0.54 4.14
C ASP A 138 15.39 -0.54 3.57
N MET A 139 14.85 0.62 3.19
CA MET A 139 13.49 0.70 2.65
C MET A 139 13.36 -0.05 1.32
N LEU A 140 12.21 -0.71 1.12
CA LEU A 140 11.80 -1.24 -0.17
C LEU A 140 11.16 -0.09 -0.99
N HIS A 141 11.82 0.31 -2.08
CA HIS A 141 11.35 1.39 -2.95
C HIS A 141 10.49 0.79 -4.07
N LEU A 142 9.19 0.70 -3.86
CA LEU A 142 8.29 0.07 -4.83
C LEU A 142 8.05 0.92 -6.09
N LEU A 143 8.04 2.24 -5.95
CA LEU A 143 7.94 3.18 -7.04
C LEU A 143 8.91 4.34 -6.79
N GLN A 144 9.79 4.62 -7.75
CA GLN A 144 10.77 5.70 -7.60
C GLN A 144 10.11 7.07 -7.73
N PHE A 145 9.24 7.28 -8.73
CA PHE A 145 8.53 8.53 -8.91
C PHE A 145 7.08 8.37 -9.42
N PRO A 146 6.09 9.01 -8.77
CA PRO A 146 6.18 9.62 -7.45
C PRO A 146 6.55 8.56 -6.40
N TYR A 147 7.35 8.93 -5.41
CA TYR A 147 7.94 7.94 -4.52
C TYR A 147 6.89 7.17 -3.71
N ASN A 148 6.95 5.84 -3.77
CA ASN A 148 6.19 4.94 -2.91
C ASN A 148 7.12 3.84 -2.37
N GLY A 149 7.15 3.65 -1.05
CA GLY A 149 8.00 2.64 -0.43
C GLY A 149 7.56 2.24 0.97
N GLU A 150 7.90 1.02 1.35
CA GLU A 150 7.57 0.38 2.64
C GLU A 150 8.83 -0.16 3.33
N PRO A 151 8.86 -0.28 4.66
CA PRO A 151 9.93 -0.99 5.33
C PRO A 151 9.82 -2.49 5.05
N PRO A 152 10.94 -3.23 5.00
CA PRO A 152 10.92 -4.69 4.87
C PRO A 152 10.24 -5.32 6.08
N LYS A 153 9.59 -6.50 5.92
CA LYS A 153 8.80 -7.18 6.96
C LYS A 153 9.43 -7.16 8.35
N LYS A 154 10.73 -7.48 8.45
CA LYS A 154 11.49 -7.51 9.72
C LYS A 154 11.47 -6.18 10.48
N LEU A 155 11.37 -5.05 9.77
CA LEU A 155 11.41 -3.70 10.32
C LEU A 155 10.01 -3.09 10.52
N VAL A 156 8.96 -3.64 9.88
CA VAL A 156 7.57 -3.15 10.05
C VAL A 156 7.17 -3.19 11.52
N THR A 157 7.34 -4.34 12.17
CA THR A 157 6.92 -4.57 13.56
C THR A 157 8.11 -4.66 14.53
N ALA A 158 9.27 -4.14 14.15
CA ALA A 158 10.44 -4.08 15.05
C ALA A 158 10.18 -3.19 16.26
N GLU A 159 9.35 -2.16 16.08
CA GLU A 159 8.96 -1.20 17.12
C GLU A 159 7.44 -0.98 17.07
N GLN A 160 6.82 -0.77 18.23
CA GLN A 160 5.38 -0.44 18.30
C GLN A 160 5.07 0.92 17.65
N VAL A 161 6.02 1.84 17.72
CA VAL A 161 5.96 3.16 17.08
C VAL A 161 7.02 3.20 16.00
N THR A 162 6.60 3.24 14.76
CA THR A 162 7.46 3.17 13.59
C THR A 162 8.39 4.38 13.53
N PRO A 163 9.72 4.20 13.49
CA PRO A 163 10.66 5.31 13.32
C PRO A 163 10.40 6.09 12.02
N ASN A 164 10.58 7.42 12.03
CA ASN A 164 10.32 8.27 10.85
C ASN A 164 11.03 7.80 9.56
N PRO A 165 12.31 7.35 9.59
CA PRO A 165 13.00 6.81 8.41
C PRO A 165 12.44 5.47 7.91
N LEU A 166 11.63 4.77 8.70
CA LEU A 166 10.99 3.49 8.33
C LEU A 166 9.48 3.60 8.08
N HIS A 167 8.84 4.69 8.50
CA HIS A 167 7.41 4.88 8.23
C HIS A 167 7.14 4.93 6.71
N PHE A 168 6.24 4.07 6.21
CA PHE A 168 5.94 3.96 4.78
C PHE A 168 5.56 5.31 4.16
N VAL A 169 5.78 5.45 2.85
CA VAL A 169 5.48 6.67 2.11
C VAL A 169 4.65 6.32 0.88
N ARG A 170 3.50 6.98 0.72
CA ARG A 170 2.71 6.97 -0.52
C ARG A 170 2.63 8.41 -1.05
N ASN A 171 3.17 8.67 -2.24
CA ASN A 171 3.04 9.95 -2.94
C ASN A 171 2.29 9.78 -4.27
N HIS A 172 1.48 10.77 -4.65
CA HIS A 172 0.85 10.87 -5.98
C HIS A 172 1.57 11.87 -6.91
N GLY A 173 2.37 12.76 -6.32
CA GLY A 173 3.21 13.72 -7.03
C GLY A 173 4.61 13.84 -6.42
N GLY A 174 5.29 14.92 -6.78
CA GLY A 174 6.57 15.30 -6.19
C GLY A 174 6.49 15.68 -4.72
N ILE A 175 7.66 15.79 -4.08
CA ILE A 175 7.80 16.25 -2.69
C ILE A 175 8.15 17.75 -2.72
N PRO A 176 7.20 18.66 -2.48
CA PRO A 176 7.51 20.08 -2.37
C PRO A 176 8.39 20.37 -1.16
N THR A 177 9.24 21.38 -1.26
CA THR A 177 9.96 21.98 -0.13
C THR A 177 9.30 23.31 0.21
N ILE A 178 8.84 23.44 1.45
CA ILE A 178 8.17 24.65 1.92
C ILE A 178 8.85 25.12 3.20
N ASP A 179 9.34 26.36 3.19
CA ASP A 179 9.95 27.00 4.33
C ASP A 179 8.89 27.26 5.41
N LYS A 180 9.22 26.89 6.65
CA LYS A 180 8.29 26.96 7.79
C LYS A 180 7.74 28.37 8.02
N SER A 181 8.56 29.40 7.81
CA SER A 181 8.18 30.81 7.97
C SER A 181 7.35 31.35 6.81
N ALA A 182 7.47 30.76 5.61
CA ALA A 182 6.70 31.12 4.43
C ALA A 182 5.37 30.37 4.32
N TRP A 183 5.22 29.26 5.05
CA TRP A 183 4.00 28.47 5.04
C TRP A 183 2.81 29.19 5.67
N SER A 184 1.66 29.02 5.04
CA SER A 184 0.38 29.46 5.58
C SER A 184 -0.74 28.56 5.09
N LEU A 185 -1.78 28.46 5.92
CA LEU A 185 -3.02 27.75 5.65
C LEU A 185 -4.11 28.74 5.27
N GLN A 186 -4.69 28.55 4.09
CA GLN A 186 -5.90 29.26 3.67
C GLN A 186 -7.14 28.49 4.13
N LEU A 187 -8.02 29.14 4.89
CA LEU A 187 -9.29 28.59 5.35
C LEU A 187 -10.44 29.37 4.71
N GLY A 188 -11.22 28.69 3.88
CA GLY A 188 -12.27 29.31 3.07
C GLY A 188 -13.49 28.42 2.84
N GLY A 189 -14.19 28.70 1.75
CA GLY A 189 -15.48 28.11 1.45
C GLY A 189 -16.55 28.54 2.45
N LEU A 190 -17.37 27.58 2.88
CA LEU A 190 -18.50 27.77 3.78
C LEU A 190 -18.09 27.75 5.27
N VAL A 191 -17.11 28.57 5.63
CA VAL A 191 -16.83 28.96 7.03
C VAL A 191 -17.36 30.38 7.26
N LYS A 192 -17.71 30.75 8.49
CA LYS A 192 -18.29 32.09 8.75
C LYS A 192 -17.30 33.22 8.51
N ASN A 193 -16.04 33.02 8.95
CA ASN A 193 -14.97 34.00 8.85
C ASN A 193 -13.76 33.33 8.14
N PRO A 194 -13.68 33.36 6.80
CA PRO A 194 -12.50 32.93 6.06
C PRO A 194 -11.24 33.63 6.58
N THR A 195 -10.13 32.90 6.68
CA THR A 195 -8.89 33.45 7.27
C THR A 195 -7.66 32.77 6.72
N LYS A 196 -6.49 33.33 7.05
CA LYS A 196 -5.17 32.78 6.72
C LYS A 196 -4.37 32.63 8.02
N LEU A 197 -3.85 31.43 8.28
CA LEU A 197 -3.08 31.13 9.51
C LEU A 197 -1.65 30.73 9.14
N THR A 198 -0.66 31.28 9.83
CA THR A 198 0.73 30.84 9.72
C THR A 198 1.00 29.60 10.58
N LEU A 199 2.18 28.98 10.44
CA LEU A 199 2.58 27.90 11.34
C LEU A 199 2.67 28.40 12.80
N ALA A 200 3.17 29.62 12.99
CA ALA A 200 3.26 30.25 14.32
C ALA A 200 1.87 30.42 14.95
N ASP A 201 0.86 30.82 14.15
CA ASP A 201 -0.52 30.92 14.64
C ASP A 201 -1.07 29.57 15.10
N LEU A 202 -0.79 28.48 14.36
CA LEU A 202 -1.23 27.14 14.75
C LEU A 202 -0.51 26.63 16.00
N GLN A 203 0.74 27.06 16.23
CA GLN A 203 1.56 26.66 17.38
C GLN A 203 1.29 27.49 18.65
N ASP A 204 0.60 28.62 18.51
CA ASP A 204 0.20 29.48 19.61
C ASP A 204 -0.89 28.82 20.48
N GLU A 205 -0.49 28.35 21.67
CA GLU A 205 -1.38 27.66 22.59
C GLU A 205 -2.48 28.56 23.18
N SER A 206 -2.33 29.89 23.10
CA SER A 206 -3.41 30.82 23.46
C SER A 206 -4.57 30.77 22.46
N LYS A 207 -4.30 30.41 21.20
CA LYS A 207 -5.30 30.24 20.14
C LYS A 207 -5.79 28.80 20.05
N PHE A 208 -4.85 27.84 20.07
CA PHE A 208 -5.15 26.43 19.83
C PHE A 208 -4.46 25.52 20.84
N PRO A 209 -5.22 24.82 21.69
CA PRO A 209 -4.65 23.82 22.59
C PRO A 209 -3.92 22.73 21.80
N ARG A 210 -2.68 22.46 22.17
CA ARG A 210 -1.88 21.40 21.57
C ARG A 210 -2.50 20.04 21.84
N MET A 211 -2.41 19.16 20.86
CA MET A 211 -2.92 17.80 20.91
C MET A 211 -1.82 16.84 20.45
N GLU A 212 -1.62 15.78 21.23
CA GLU A 212 -0.80 14.62 20.85
C GLU A 212 -1.68 13.39 20.68
N LYS A 213 -1.46 12.61 19.62
CA LYS A 213 -2.14 11.33 19.38
C LYS A 213 -1.19 10.29 18.81
N LEU A 214 -1.30 9.07 19.31
CA LEU A 214 -0.73 7.88 18.67
C LEU A 214 -1.70 7.38 17.59
N VAL A 215 -1.25 7.38 16.33
CA VAL A 215 -2.10 7.07 15.18
C VAL A 215 -1.37 6.13 14.22
N THR A 216 -2.05 5.08 13.79
CA THR A 216 -1.66 4.27 12.64
C THR A 216 -2.26 4.84 11.38
N ILE A 217 -1.43 5.02 10.36
CA ILE A 217 -1.86 5.30 9.01
C ILE A 217 -1.68 4.02 8.20
N GLN A 218 -2.73 3.57 7.52
CA GLN A 218 -2.70 2.41 6.63
C GLN A 218 -3.09 2.84 5.22
N CYS A 219 -2.31 2.43 4.21
CA CYS A 219 -2.67 2.60 2.82
C CYS A 219 -3.84 1.68 2.45
N SER A 220 -4.78 2.12 1.61
CA SER A 220 -5.78 1.20 1.06
C SER A 220 -5.15 0.09 0.23
N GLY A 221 -3.95 0.32 -0.34
CA GLY A 221 -3.21 -0.69 -1.08
C GLY A 221 -2.38 -1.65 -0.21
N THR A 222 -2.43 -1.57 1.13
CA THR A 222 -1.70 -2.51 1.99
C THR A 222 -2.06 -3.95 1.61
N ARG A 223 -1.06 -4.83 1.46
CA ARG A 223 -1.22 -6.23 1.06
C ARG A 223 -1.81 -6.42 -0.34
N ARG A 224 -1.63 -5.45 -1.24
CA ARG A 224 -2.10 -5.53 -2.64
C ARG A 224 -1.51 -6.73 -3.38
N ILE A 225 -0.25 -7.06 -3.09
CA ILE A 225 0.45 -8.18 -3.74
C ILE A 225 -0.35 -9.48 -3.70
N GLU A 226 -1.06 -9.73 -2.60
CA GLU A 226 -1.88 -10.95 -2.45
C GLU A 226 -3.07 -10.97 -3.41
N GLN A 227 -3.69 -9.82 -3.67
CA GLN A 227 -4.76 -9.74 -4.65
C GLN A 227 -4.23 -9.88 -6.07
N ILE A 228 -3.06 -9.29 -6.37
CA ILE A 228 -2.39 -9.42 -7.67
C ILE A 228 -2.03 -10.89 -7.95
N ASP A 229 -1.38 -11.55 -6.99
CA ASP A 229 -0.96 -12.95 -7.09
C ASP A 229 -2.16 -13.89 -7.28
N TYR A 230 -3.34 -13.50 -6.77
CA TYR A 230 -4.59 -14.23 -7.01
C TYR A 230 -5.16 -13.95 -8.41
N ALA A 231 -5.37 -12.68 -8.75
CA ALA A 231 -5.84 -12.24 -10.07
C ALA A 231 -5.52 -10.76 -10.32
N ALA A 232 -5.07 -10.44 -11.53
CA ALA A 232 -4.79 -9.06 -11.95
C ALA A 232 -6.05 -8.18 -11.89
N GLY A 233 -5.87 -6.93 -11.47
CA GLY A 233 -6.94 -5.94 -11.33
C GLY A 233 -7.07 -5.00 -12.53
N GLU A 234 -7.66 -3.84 -12.31
CA GLU A 234 -7.89 -2.85 -13.37
C GLU A 234 -6.60 -2.20 -13.89
N GLY A 235 -5.58 -2.11 -13.03
CA GLY A 235 -4.43 -1.22 -13.23
C GLY A 235 -4.86 0.25 -13.17
N ASP A 236 -3.93 1.15 -12.89
CA ASP A 236 -4.22 2.58 -12.91
C ASP A 236 -3.10 3.28 -13.69
N GLU A 237 -3.44 4.39 -14.34
CA GLU A 237 -2.46 5.38 -14.75
C GLU A 237 -1.51 5.61 -13.56
N MET A 238 -2.04 6.07 -12.43
CA MET A 238 -1.26 6.24 -11.21
C MET A 238 -0.87 4.88 -10.66
N ILE A 239 0.35 4.46 -10.99
CA ILE A 239 0.88 3.12 -10.72
C ILE A 239 0.51 2.64 -9.31
N ASN A 240 -0.30 1.58 -9.27
CA ASN A 240 -0.67 0.90 -8.05
C ASN A 240 0.52 0.08 -7.56
N ALA A 241 1.41 0.70 -6.78
CA ALA A 241 2.61 0.03 -6.25
C ALA A 241 2.25 -1.36 -5.66
N PRO A 242 3.06 -2.41 -5.94
CA PRO A 242 2.83 -3.78 -5.50
C PRO A 242 3.15 -3.94 -4.01
N TRP A 243 2.38 -3.26 -3.18
CA TRP A 243 2.56 -3.25 -1.73
C TRP A 243 2.42 -4.66 -1.15
N ALA A 244 3.40 -5.01 -0.32
CA ALA A 244 3.32 -6.09 0.62
C ALA A 244 2.66 -5.60 1.92
N GLU A 245 3.05 -6.13 3.07
CA GLU A 245 2.38 -5.92 4.35
C GLU A 245 2.83 -4.66 5.10
N GLY A 246 3.80 -3.91 4.58
CA GLY A 246 4.45 -2.77 5.23
C GLY A 246 3.91 -1.40 4.81
N ALA A 247 2.86 -1.31 4.00
CA ALA A 247 2.18 -0.05 3.66
C ALA A 247 1.32 0.52 4.81
N ILE A 248 1.82 0.39 6.03
CA ILE A 248 1.20 0.74 7.30
C ILE A 248 2.28 1.19 8.28
N GLY A 249 1.97 2.15 9.16
CA GLY A 249 2.90 2.60 10.19
C GLY A 249 2.22 3.41 11.28
N THR A 250 2.82 3.40 12.46
CA THR A 250 2.29 4.08 13.65
C THR A 250 3.23 5.16 14.13
N ALA A 251 2.72 6.35 14.41
CA ALA A 251 3.51 7.45 14.93
C ALA A 251 2.75 8.25 16.00
N ARG A 252 3.52 8.89 16.89
CA ARG A 252 3.02 9.97 17.75
C ARG A 252 3.02 11.26 16.95
N TYR A 253 1.85 11.85 16.76
CA TYR A 253 1.68 13.11 16.05
C TYR A 253 1.31 14.23 17.00
N VAL A 254 1.96 15.39 16.86
CA VAL A 254 1.68 16.60 17.63
C VAL A 254 1.19 17.70 16.68
N GLY A 255 0.12 18.37 17.10
CA GLY A 255 -0.55 19.38 16.30
C GLY A 255 -1.77 19.99 17.00
N VAL A 256 -2.74 20.44 16.21
CA VAL A 256 -4.02 21.00 16.70
C VAL A 256 -5.22 20.31 16.09
N SER A 257 -6.34 20.34 16.81
CA SER A 257 -7.61 19.81 16.29
C SER A 257 -8.21 20.72 15.22
N LEU A 258 -8.57 20.16 14.06
CA LEU A 258 -9.22 20.90 12.99
C LEU A 258 -10.55 21.51 13.43
N LYS A 259 -11.29 20.88 14.36
CA LYS A 259 -12.48 21.49 14.96
C LYS A 259 -12.20 22.82 15.65
N LYS A 260 -11.06 22.96 16.33
CA LYS A 260 -10.71 24.21 17.02
C LYS A 260 -10.35 25.30 16.01
N VAL A 261 -9.66 24.93 14.94
CA VAL A 261 -9.36 25.81 13.80
C VAL A 261 -10.65 26.29 13.11
N ILE A 262 -11.58 25.39 12.81
CA ILE A 262 -12.89 25.77 12.24
C ILE A 262 -13.69 26.65 13.21
N LYS A 263 -13.65 26.37 14.52
CA LYS A 263 -14.29 27.24 15.53
C LYS A 263 -13.69 28.64 15.55
N TYR A 264 -12.38 28.77 15.37
CA TYR A 264 -11.69 30.06 15.26
C TYR A 264 -12.19 30.87 14.05
N CYS A 265 -12.51 30.20 12.94
CA CYS A 265 -13.19 30.80 11.77
C CYS A 265 -14.68 31.11 12.00
N GLY A 266 -15.16 31.18 13.25
CA GLY A 266 -16.59 31.38 13.58
C GLY A 266 -17.47 30.13 13.39
N GLY A 267 -16.87 28.99 13.01
CA GLY A 267 -17.59 27.75 12.71
C GLY A 267 -17.97 27.60 11.23
N MET A 268 -18.65 26.50 10.92
CA MET A 268 -19.20 26.24 9.60
C MET A 268 -20.37 27.21 9.31
N ALA A 269 -20.46 27.69 8.07
CA ALA A 269 -21.63 28.38 7.54
C ALA A 269 -22.72 27.38 7.13
N ASP A 270 -23.92 27.88 6.86
CA ASP A 270 -25.10 27.04 6.61
C ASP A 270 -24.92 26.12 5.39
N GLY A 271 -25.33 24.86 5.56
CA GLY A 271 -25.28 23.82 4.53
C GLY A 271 -23.92 23.13 4.35
N ALA A 272 -22.87 23.56 5.03
CA ALA A 272 -21.57 22.93 4.93
C ALA A 272 -21.50 21.61 5.74
N LYS A 273 -21.06 20.53 5.10
CA LYS A 273 -20.98 19.20 5.72
C LYS A 273 -19.62 18.53 5.58
N HIS A 274 -18.75 19.04 4.72
CA HIS A 274 -17.44 18.48 4.42
C HIS A 274 -16.35 19.55 4.51
N LEU A 275 -15.12 19.09 4.73
CA LEU A 275 -13.89 19.88 4.68
C LEU A 275 -13.02 19.30 3.58
N GLU A 276 -12.84 20.06 2.52
CA GLU A 276 -11.95 19.78 1.40
C GLU A 276 -10.53 20.20 1.76
N LEU A 277 -9.56 19.32 1.54
CA LEU A 277 -8.18 19.44 1.99
C LEU A 277 -7.27 19.42 0.76
N TYR A 278 -6.44 20.45 0.59
CA TYR A 278 -5.57 20.62 -0.57
C TYR A 278 -4.10 20.44 -0.20
N GLY A 279 -3.43 19.51 -0.86
CA GLY A 279 -2.00 19.27 -0.79
C GLY A 279 -1.25 20.04 -1.88
N ALA A 280 -0.04 20.49 -1.58
CA ALA A 280 0.78 21.29 -2.48
C ALA A 280 1.37 20.47 -3.66
N ASP A 281 1.30 19.14 -3.64
CA ASP A 281 1.85 18.31 -4.71
C ASP A 281 0.99 18.37 -5.99
N THR A 282 1.69 18.36 -7.13
CA THR A 282 1.04 18.25 -8.44
C THR A 282 0.68 16.80 -8.73
N TYR A 283 -0.57 16.58 -9.09
CA TYR A 283 -1.16 15.29 -9.43
C TYR A 283 -1.67 15.31 -10.87
N PHE A 284 -1.55 14.15 -11.52
CA PHE A 284 -1.95 13.95 -12.90
C PHE A 284 -2.96 12.81 -13.00
N LYS A 285 -3.99 12.99 -13.83
CA LYS A 285 -4.97 11.94 -14.16
C LYS A 285 -5.59 12.24 -15.51
N MET A 286 -5.69 11.25 -16.39
CA MET A 286 -6.32 11.37 -17.72
C MET A 286 -5.77 12.55 -18.54
N ASN A 287 -4.45 12.77 -18.49
CA ASN A 287 -3.78 13.92 -19.12
C ASN A 287 -4.26 15.30 -18.60
N GLU A 288 -4.85 15.36 -17.42
CA GLU A 288 -5.16 16.60 -16.70
C GLU A 288 -4.18 16.78 -15.54
N VAL A 289 -3.90 18.05 -15.21
CA VAL A 289 -3.05 18.43 -14.08
C VAL A 289 -3.87 19.16 -13.02
N MET A 290 -3.59 18.88 -11.75
CA MET A 290 -4.29 19.45 -10.59
C MET A 290 -3.42 19.33 -9.33
N ASN A 291 -3.85 19.94 -8.22
CA ASN A 291 -3.29 19.65 -6.91
C ASN A 291 -3.95 18.41 -6.28
N TYR A 292 -3.28 17.77 -5.32
CA TYR A 292 -3.88 16.65 -4.58
C TYR A 292 -5.01 17.15 -3.68
N VAL A 293 -6.24 16.66 -3.90
CA VAL A 293 -7.42 17.09 -3.14
C VAL A 293 -8.29 15.92 -2.73
N VAL A 294 -8.70 15.90 -1.47
CA VAL A 294 -9.69 14.97 -0.89
C VAL A 294 -10.60 15.73 0.08
N SER A 295 -11.65 15.09 0.57
CA SER A 295 -12.49 15.70 1.59
C SER A 295 -12.81 14.73 2.72
N VAL A 296 -13.03 15.29 3.91
CA VAL A 296 -13.52 14.56 5.09
C VAL A 296 -14.84 15.14 5.56
N PRO A 297 -15.76 14.31 6.08
CA PRO A 297 -17.00 14.84 6.65
C PRO A 297 -16.69 15.65 7.91
N TYR A 298 -17.41 16.75 8.11
CA TYR A 298 -17.25 17.63 9.27
C TYR A 298 -17.54 16.89 10.58
N SER A 299 -18.36 15.83 10.56
CA SER A 299 -18.59 14.96 11.72
C SER A 299 -17.28 14.38 12.29
N LYS A 300 -16.32 14.01 11.42
CA LYS A 300 -15.01 13.49 11.81
C LYS A 300 -14.15 14.56 12.48
N ALA A 301 -14.11 15.76 11.91
CA ALA A 301 -13.44 16.91 12.52
C ALA A 301 -14.10 17.28 13.84
N LYS A 302 -15.44 17.28 13.90
CA LYS A 302 -16.25 17.61 15.08
C LYS A 302 -15.98 16.68 16.26
N ALA A 303 -15.66 15.42 15.98
CA ALA A 303 -15.26 14.40 16.95
C ALA A 303 -13.82 14.53 17.45
N HIS A 304 -13.07 15.55 17.02
CA HIS A 304 -11.63 15.72 17.30
C HIS A 304 -10.75 14.63 16.67
N GLU A 305 -11.21 13.99 15.59
CA GLU A 305 -10.50 12.90 14.91
C GLU A 305 -9.76 13.36 13.65
N VAL A 306 -9.66 14.68 13.44
CA VAL A 306 -8.84 15.31 12.39
C VAL A 306 -7.90 16.33 13.03
N MET A 307 -6.60 16.16 12.79
CA MET A 307 -5.53 17.03 13.29
C MET A 307 -4.77 17.70 12.16
N LEU A 308 -4.28 18.92 12.41
CA LEU A 308 -3.26 19.59 11.62
C LEU A 308 -1.93 19.44 12.37
N VAL A 309 -0.96 18.76 11.77
CA VAL A 309 0.21 18.18 12.45
C VAL A 309 1.49 18.74 11.85
N TRP A 310 2.44 19.13 12.71
CA TRP A 310 3.76 19.65 12.34
C TRP A 310 4.94 18.91 13.01
N GLU A 311 4.64 17.93 13.85
CA GLU A 311 5.64 17.11 14.54
C GLU A 311 5.21 15.63 14.53
N MET A 312 6.19 14.75 14.34
CA MET A 312 6.03 13.30 14.23
C MET A 312 7.16 12.61 15.01
N ASN A 313 6.79 11.81 16.01
CA ASN A 313 7.67 11.06 16.90
C ASN A 313 8.69 11.96 17.64
N GLY A 314 8.23 13.07 18.22
CA GLY A 314 9.10 13.98 18.99
C GLY A 314 10.06 14.82 18.13
N LYS A 315 9.90 14.79 16.81
CA LYS A 315 10.76 15.51 15.85
C LYS A 315 9.90 16.32 14.88
N PRO A 316 10.42 17.44 14.34
CA PRO A 316 9.72 18.16 13.28
C PRO A 316 9.29 17.20 12.16
N LEU A 317 8.08 17.42 11.63
CA LEU A 317 7.54 16.59 10.55
C LEU A 317 8.55 16.52 9.40
N PRO A 318 8.95 15.33 8.93
CA PRO A 318 9.85 15.19 7.78
C PRO A 318 9.20 15.70 6.49
N LYS A 319 10.00 16.22 5.55
CA LYS A 319 9.47 16.77 4.28
C LYS A 319 8.66 15.73 3.52
N ILE A 320 9.17 14.50 3.44
CA ILE A 320 8.50 13.39 2.74
C ILE A 320 7.15 12.99 3.36
N HIS A 321 6.95 13.33 4.65
CA HIS A 321 5.72 13.05 5.40
C HIS A 321 4.78 14.25 5.48
N GLY A 322 5.05 15.32 4.72
CA GLY A 322 4.12 16.44 4.55
C GLY A 322 4.52 17.72 5.29
N ALA A 323 5.79 17.91 5.64
CA ALA A 323 6.24 19.15 6.27
C ALA A 323 5.91 20.40 5.41
N PRO A 324 5.62 21.54 6.04
CA PRO A 324 5.64 21.78 7.48
C PRO A 324 4.37 21.34 8.20
N VAL A 325 3.24 21.19 7.49
CA VAL A 325 1.96 20.76 8.07
C VAL A 325 1.26 19.75 7.18
N ARG A 326 0.76 18.68 7.81
CA ARG A 326 -0.15 17.71 7.19
C ARG A 326 -1.47 17.62 7.94
N ALA A 327 -2.51 17.13 7.28
CA ALA A 327 -3.66 16.55 7.97
C ALA A 327 -3.37 15.11 8.42
N VAL A 328 -3.90 14.74 9.57
CA VAL A 328 -4.02 13.34 10.05
C VAL A 328 -5.48 13.07 10.38
N VAL A 329 -6.08 12.11 9.67
CA VAL A 329 -7.49 11.71 9.81
C VAL A 329 -7.54 10.32 10.44
N MET A 330 -7.83 10.27 11.73
CA MET A 330 -7.66 9.05 12.53
C MET A 330 -8.66 7.96 12.13
N GLY A 331 -8.17 6.74 11.92
CA GLY A 331 -9.01 5.59 11.57
C GLY A 331 -9.49 5.56 10.11
N TYR A 332 -9.16 6.57 9.30
CA TYR A 332 -9.42 6.56 7.85
C TYR A 332 -8.21 6.04 7.08
N ILE A 333 -8.42 5.69 5.81
CA ILE A 333 -7.35 5.35 4.88
C ILE A 333 -6.34 6.50 4.78
N GLY A 334 -5.07 6.16 4.53
CA GLY A 334 -4.00 7.15 4.47
C GLY A 334 -4.20 8.27 3.45
N ALA A 335 -4.91 8.00 2.34
CA ALA A 335 -5.22 8.99 1.31
C ALA A 335 -5.99 10.22 1.86
N ARG A 336 -6.79 10.07 2.93
CA ARG A 336 -7.54 11.20 3.50
C ARG A 336 -6.67 12.11 4.37
N SER A 337 -5.47 11.67 4.75
CA SER A 337 -4.51 12.42 5.55
C SER A 337 -3.56 13.23 4.64
N VAL A 338 -4.07 14.32 4.06
CA VAL A 338 -3.34 15.16 3.09
C VAL A 338 -2.00 15.66 3.62
N LYS A 339 -0.95 15.53 2.81
CA LYS A 339 0.40 16.07 3.09
C LYS A 339 0.58 17.44 2.45
N TRP A 340 1.54 18.20 2.95
CA TRP A 340 1.87 19.54 2.43
C TRP A 340 0.61 20.42 2.33
N LEU A 341 -0.19 20.39 3.39
CA LEU A 341 -1.51 20.98 3.43
C LEU A 341 -1.38 22.51 3.38
N TYR A 342 -2.06 23.16 2.44
CA TYR A 342 -1.99 24.62 2.29
C TYR A 342 -3.36 25.31 2.23
N ARG A 343 -4.42 24.56 1.93
CA ARG A 343 -5.79 25.10 1.86
C ARG A 343 -6.81 24.11 2.39
N ILE A 344 -7.83 24.64 3.07
CA ILE A 344 -9.01 23.92 3.50
C ILE A 344 -10.25 24.74 3.13
N ASN A 345 -11.18 24.14 2.40
CA ASN A 345 -12.47 24.73 2.09
C ASN A 345 -13.59 23.95 2.75
N ALA A 346 -14.48 24.64 3.46
CA ALA A 346 -15.75 24.06 3.88
C ALA A 346 -16.71 23.96 2.68
N ILE A 347 -17.26 22.77 2.42
CA ILE A 347 -18.10 22.50 1.25
C ILE A 347 -19.36 21.70 1.65
N LYS A 348 -20.39 21.73 0.78
CA LYS A 348 -21.69 21.11 1.05
C LYS A 348 -21.66 19.59 0.95
N GLU A 349 -20.97 19.08 -0.06
CA GLU A 349 -20.92 17.66 -0.43
C GLU A 349 -19.46 17.18 -0.47
N PRO A 350 -19.19 15.87 -0.53
CA PRO A 350 -17.83 15.37 -0.75
C PRO A 350 -17.20 16.00 -2.00
N THR A 351 -15.88 16.23 -1.97
CA THR A 351 -15.17 16.78 -3.13
C THR A 351 -15.31 15.87 -4.36
N ARG A 352 -15.33 16.50 -5.53
CA ARG A 352 -15.33 15.83 -6.84
C ARG A 352 -13.93 15.59 -7.39
N ALA A 353 -12.87 15.97 -6.66
CA ALA A 353 -11.49 15.69 -7.06
C ALA A 353 -11.28 14.18 -7.33
N PRO A 354 -10.47 13.79 -8.34
CA PRO A 354 -10.40 12.40 -8.79
C PRO A 354 -10.04 11.38 -7.70
N VAL A 355 -9.12 11.74 -6.80
CA VAL A 355 -8.69 10.91 -5.67
C VAL A 355 -9.84 10.56 -4.70
N GLN A 356 -10.91 11.36 -4.68
CA GLN A 356 -12.11 11.09 -3.88
C GLN A 356 -13.23 10.44 -4.70
N SER A 357 -13.44 10.91 -5.93
CA SER A 357 -14.65 10.62 -6.71
C SER A 357 -14.47 9.52 -7.76
N ARG A 358 -13.23 9.22 -8.15
CA ARG A 358 -12.88 8.27 -9.22
C ARG A 358 -11.90 7.18 -8.75
N GLU A 359 -11.09 7.47 -7.74
CA GLU A 359 -10.13 6.56 -7.14
C GLU A 359 -10.49 6.24 -5.68
N TYR A 360 -9.80 5.24 -5.10
CA TYR A 360 -10.05 4.78 -3.73
C TYR A 360 -11.53 4.40 -3.51
N LEU A 361 -12.06 3.69 -4.50
CA LEU A 361 -13.39 3.10 -4.51
C LEU A 361 -13.25 1.58 -4.35
N TYR A 362 -14.13 0.98 -3.55
CA TYR A 362 -14.22 -0.46 -3.40
C TYR A 362 -15.34 -0.99 -4.29
N PHE A 363 -14.98 -1.80 -5.28
CA PHE A 363 -15.91 -2.34 -6.26
C PHE A 363 -16.30 -3.78 -5.97
N ASN A 364 -17.44 -4.20 -6.52
CA ASN A 364 -17.79 -5.62 -6.55
C ASN A 364 -16.89 -6.39 -7.54
N GLN A 365 -16.97 -7.72 -7.46
CA GLN A 365 -16.13 -8.63 -8.24
C GLN A 365 -16.81 -9.15 -9.52
N GLN A 366 -18.13 -8.95 -9.65
CA GLN A 366 -18.95 -9.59 -10.69
C GLN A 366 -19.03 -8.78 -11.99
N VAL A 367 -18.86 -7.46 -11.90
CA VAL A 367 -18.86 -6.58 -13.09
C VAL A 367 -17.43 -6.44 -13.58
N GLY A 368 -17.18 -6.84 -14.83
CA GLY A 368 -15.86 -6.70 -15.46
C GLY A 368 -15.39 -5.25 -15.53
N LYS A 369 -14.06 -5.03 -15.43
CA LYS A 369 -13.47 -3.68 -15.26
C LYS A 369 -13.99 -2.61 -16.21
N HIS A 370 -14.15 -2.94 -17.50
CA HIS A 370 -14.55 -1.98 -18.52
C HIS A 370 -16.01 -1.52 -18.41
N ASN A 371 -16.80 -2.18 -17.56
CA ASN A 371 -18.20 -1.84 -17.29
C ASN A 371 -18.39 -1.23 -15.89
N GLN A 372 -17.33 -1.07 -15.10
CA GLN A 372 -17.43 -0.43 -13.80
C GLN A 372 -17.59 1.08 -13.96
N ARG A 373 -18.57 1.64 -13.26
CA ARG A 373 -18.78 3.07 -13.19
C ARG A 373 -18.42 3.53 -11.79
N TRP A 374 -17.87 4.74 -11.66
CA TRP A 374 -17.47 5.27 -10.35
C TRP A 374 -18.60 5.27 -9.30
N ILE A 375 -19.85 5.41 -9.75
CA ILE A 375 -21.04 5.37 -8.89
C ILE A 375 -21.35 3.97 -8.33
N ASP A 376 -20.79 2.91 -8.91
CA ASP A 376 -20.94 1.53 -8.44
C ASP A 376 -19.96 1.19 -7.31
N GLY A 377 -18.97 2.06 -7.07
CA GLY A 377 -17.94 1.88 -6.05
C GLY A 377 -18.29 2.52 -4.71
N ILE A 378 -17.87 1.89 -3.62
CA ILE A 378 -18.00 2.44 -2.27
C ILE A 378 -16.77 3.30 -1.97
N GLN A 379 -16.97 4.57 -1.65
CA GLN A 379 -15.86 5.44 -1.24
C GLN A 379 -15.18 4.91 0.03
N ILE A 380 -13.91 4.56 -0.09
CA ILE A 380 -13.16 4.03 1.05
C ILE A 380 -12.82 5.18 1.99
N GLN A 381 -13.31 5.07 3.22
CA GLN A 381 -13.08 6.02 4.31
C GLN A 381 -12.40 5.30 5.47
N GLU A 382 -13.15 4.60 6.32
CA GLU A 382 -12.57 3.78 7.39
C GLU A 382 -11.92 2.52 6.83
N MET A 383 -10.76 2.14 7.39
CA MET A 383 -10.19 0.81 7.11
C MET A 383 -10.98 -0.26 7.88
N PRO A 384 -11.28 -1.42 7.26
CA PRO A 384 -11.79 -2.57 8.00
C PRO A 384 -10.70 -3.19 8.88
N VAL A 385 -11.10 -4.17 9.68
CA VAL A 385 -10.15 -4.99 10.44
C VAL A 385 -9.19 -5.71 9.48
N SER A 386 -7.90 -5.69 9.79
CA SER A 386 -6.85 -6.33 9.01
C SER A 386 -5.70 -6.77 9.90
N SER A 387 -4.95 -7.77 9.46
CA SER A 387 -3.74 -8.25 10.13
C SER A 387 -2.75 -8.82 9.13
N ALA A 388 -1.50 -8.99 9.55
CA ALA A 388 -0.48 -9.63 8.75
C ALA A 388 0.62 -10.28 9.60
N ILE A 389 1.07 -11.46 9.16
CA ILE A 389 2.28 -12.15 9.61
C ILE A 389 3.55 -11.48 9.02
N MET A 390 4.47 -11.08 9.90
CA MET A 390 5.79 -10.53 9.57
C MET A 390 6.91 -11.56 9.67
N SER A 391 6.70 -12.64 10.43
CA SER A 391 7.61 -13.78 10.55
C SER A 391 6.79 -15.02 10.95
N PRO A 392 7.05 -16.21 10.38
CA PRO A 392 8.04 -16.51 9.33
C PRO A 392 7.68 -15.88 7.97
N TRP A 393 8.55 -16.03 6.97
CA TRP A 393 8.33 -15.51 5.62
C TRP A 393 7.78 -16.56 4.65
N ASN A 394 7.11 -16.09 3.61
CA ASN A 394 6.53 -16.97 2.61
C ASN A 394 7.62 -17.80 1.92
N LYS A 395 7.36 -19.09 1.79
CA LYS A 395 8.25 -20.14 1.27
C LYS A 395 9.54 -20.34 2.07
N GLN A 396 9.61 -19.88 3.32
CA GLN A 396 10.77 -20.13 4.17
C GLN A 396 10.80 -21.58 4.67
N VAL A 397 11.99 -22.19 4.70
CA VAL A 397 12.21 -23.46 5.40
C VAL A 397 12.44 -23.15 6.88
N VAL A 398 11.62 -23.73 7.75
CA VAL A 398 11.61 -23.44 9.20
C VAL A 398 11.91 -24.71 9.95
N VAL A 399 13.08 -24.73 10.60
CA VAL A 399 13.50 -25.79 11.52
C VAL A 399 13.01 -25.44 12.92
N HIS A 400 12.28 -26.34 13.57
CA HIS A 400 11.64 -26.08 14.87
C HIS A 400 11.55 -27.34 15.74
N GLU A 401 11.13 -27.21 17.00
CA GLU A 401 10.97 -28.30 17.97
C GLU A 401 9.50 -28.40 18.42
N GLY A 402 8.61 -28.76 17.50
CA GLY A 402 7.17 -28.87 17.76
C GLY A 402 6.38 -27.54 17.87
N LYS A 403 7.03 -26.38 17.79
CA LYS A 403 6.37 -25.06 17.80
C LYS A 403 7.06 -24.05 16.89
N VAL A 404 6.31 -23.18 16.23
CA VAL A 404 6.84 -22.10 15.37
C VAL A 404 6.55 -20.74 15.99
N GLN A 405 7.54 -19.85 16.02
CA GLN A 405 7.31 -18.45 16.43
C GLN A 405 6.67 -17.68 15.28
N VAL A 406 5.58 -17.00 15.55
CA VAL A 406 4.87 -16.14 14.60
C VAL A 406 4.80 -14.73 15.17
N LYS A 407 5.08 -13.72 14.35
CA LYS A 407 4.98 -12.30 14.70
C LYS A 407 4.15 -11.56 13.66
N GLY A 408 3.49 -10.49 14.05
CA GLY A 408 2.70 -9.70 13.12
C GLY A 408 2.14 -8.40 13.66
N TRP A 409 1.28 -7.77 12.86
CA TRP A 409 0.47 -6.62 13.25
C TRP A 409 -1.02 -6.91 13.02
N ALA A 410 -1.87 -6.17 13.73
CA ALA A 410 -3.32 -6.13 13.56
C ALA A 410 -3.81 -4.69 13.71
N TYR A 411 -4.82 -4.29 12.93
CA TYR A 411 -5.38 -2.94 12.97
C TYR A 411 -6.86 -2.95 12.55
N SER A 412 -7.66 -2.03 13.09
CA SER A 412 -9.02 -1.74 12.61
C SER A 412 -9.20 -0.22 12.57
N GLY A 413 -9.82 0.29 11.51
CA GLY A 413 -10.08 1.71 11.34
C GLY A 413 -11.28 2.20 12.17
N GLY A 414 -11.72 3.43 11.91
CA GLY A 414 -12.92 4.00 12.55
C GLY A 414 -12.84 4.23 14.06
N GLY A 415 -11.67 4.04 14.68
CA GLY A 415 -11.53 4.10 16.13
C GLY A 415 -11.90 2.80 16.84
N ARG A 416 -12.05 1.70 16.10
CA ARG A 416 -12.09 0.34 16.62
C ARG A 416 -10.66 -0.13 16.87
N TRP A 417 -10.48 -1.11 17.74
CA TRP A 417 -9.16 -1.67 18.05
C TRP A 417 -9.15 -3.19 17.90
N PRO A 418 -8.00 -3.79 17.54
CA PRO A 418 -7.79 -5.23 17.59
C PRO A 418 -8.05 -5.77 19.00
N GLU A 419 -9.10 -6.56 19.15
CA GLU A 419 -9.48 -7.17 20.42
C GLU A 419 -8.84 -8.55 20.56
N ARG A 420 -8.83 -9.34 19.48
CA ARG A 420 -8.25 -10.69 19.46
C ARG A 420 -7.57 -10.97 18.12
N VAL A 421 -6.36 -11.53 18.17
CA VAL A 421 -5.69 -12.09 16.98
C VAL A 421 -5.67 -13.60 17.14
N GLU A 422 -5.93 -14.31 16.05
CA GLU A 422 -5.95 -15.77 15.98
C GLU A 422 -4.99 -16.22 14.87
N VAL A 423 -4.23 -17.28 15.16
CA VAL A 423 -3.28 -17.88 14.23
C VAL A 423 -3.59 -19.37 14.05
N SER A 424 -3.45 -19.84 12.82
CA SER A 424 -3.65 -21.24 12.41
C SER A 424 -2.40 -21.75 11.72
N THR A 425 -2.07 -23.04 11.88
CA THR A 425 -0.99 -23.75 11.13
C THR A 425 -1.54 -24.73 10.10
N ASN A 426 -2.86 -24.80 9.94
CA ASN A 426 -3.54 -25.75 9.06
C ASN A 426 -4.49 -25.02 8.09
N GLY A 427 -4.07 -23.90 7.52
CA GLY A 427 -4.85 -23.19 6.49
C GLY A 427 -6.13 -22.52 7.00
N GLY A 428 -6.27 -22.31 8.31
CA GLY A 428 -7.44 -21.65 8.91
C GLY A 428 -8.56 -22.60 9.37
N HIS A 429 -8.32 -23.92 9.43
CA HIS A 429 -9.29 -24.88 9.96
C HIS A 429 -9.39 -24.86 11.49
N SER A 430 -8.28 -24.64 12.19
CA SER A 430 -8.22 -24.55 13.64
C SER A 430 -7.39 -23.34 14.06
N TRP A 431 -7.80 -22.67 15.14
CA TRP A 431 -7.29 -21.36 15.54
C TRP A 431 -6.80 -21.35 16.97
N TYR A 432 -5.64 -20.74 17.20
CA TYR A 432 -5.08 -20.43 18.50
C TYR A 432 -5.13 -18.91 18.71
N ALA A 433 -5.71 -18.47 19.81
CA ALA A 433 -5.69 -17.05 20.16
C ALA A 433 -4.29 -16.64 20.62
N VAL A 434 -3.82 -15.48 20.14
CA VAL A 434 -2.63 -14.83 20.69
C VAL A 434 -2.95 -14.37 22.12
N PRO A 435 -2.16 -14.75 23.14
CA PRO A 435 -2.33 -14.25 24.50
C PRO A 435 -2.22 -12.72 24.56
N VAL A 436 -3.05 -12.08 25.38
CA VAL A 436 -3.16 -10.60 25.43
C VAL A 436 -1.84 -9.95 25.85
N GLU A 437 -1.09 -10.61 26.73
CA GLU A 437 0.24 -10.24 27.21
C GLU A 437 1.31 -10.24 26.10
N ASN A 438 1.10 -10.98 25.02
CA ASN A 438 2.00 -11.01 23.86
C ASN A 438 1.59 -10.03 22.76
N MET A 439 0.65 -9.12 23.05
CA MET A 439 0.20 -8.07 22.14
C MET A 439 0.52 -6.70 22.75
N SER A 440 0.93 -5.74 21.92
CA SER A 440 1.19 -4.37 22.40
C SER A 440 -0.05 -3.72 23.03
N PRO A 441 0.07 -2.64 23.84
CA PRO A 441 -1.07 -2.01 24.48
C PRO A 441 -2.20 -1.62 23.51
N LYS A 442 -3.44 -1.64 24.01
CA LYS A 442 -4.63 -1.23 23.23
C LYS A 442 -4.65 0.28 23.06
N HIS A 443 -4.87 0.73 21.83
CA HIS A 443 -5.06 2.13 21.49
C HIS A 443 -6.20 2.28 20.49
N LYS A 444 -7.00 3.35 20.63
CA LYS A 444 -8.18 3.58 19.78
C LYS A 444 -7.85 3.71 18.29
N PHE A 445 -6.72 4.31 17.95
CA PHE A 445 -6.33 4.62 16.57
C PHE A 445 -4.95 4.07 16.19
N ALA A 446 -4.40 3.16 16.99
CA ALA A 446 -3.13 2.53 16.67
C ALA A 446 -3.29 1.01 16.54
N TRP A 447 -2.44 0.41 15.73
CA TRP A 447 -2.32 -1.02 15.57
C TRP A 447 -1.98 -1.71 16.90
N ARG A 448 -2.06 -3.04 16.90
CA ARG A 448 -1.38 -3.87 17.86
C ARG A 448 -0.36 -4.73 17.14
N VAL A 449 0.88 -4.71 17.59
CA VAL A 449 1.86 -5.75 17.19
C VAL A 449 1.69 -6.94 18.13
N TRP A 450 1.98 -8.13 17.63
CA TRP A 450 1.73 -9.37 18.33
C TRP A 450 2.78 -10.43 18.02
N GLU A 451 3.01 -11.35 18.96
CA GLU A 451 3.80 -12.56 18.72
C GLU A 451 3.27 -13.76 19.51
N MET A 452 3.51 -14.97 19.03
CA MET A 452 3.24 -16.20 19.79
C MET A 452 4.06 -17.37 19.28
N TRP A 453 4.23 -18.38 20.13
CA TRP A 453 4.67 -19.70 19.72
C TRP A 453 3.44 -20.57 19.48
N ILE A 454 3.20 -20.97 18.24
CA ILE A 454 2.07 -21.84 17.87
C ILE A 454 2.52 -23.30 17.77
N PRO A 455 1.75 -24.26 18.30
CA PRO A 455 2.01 -25.69 18.10
C PRO A 455 2.07 -26.05 16.61
N CYS A 456 3.09 -26.82 16.23
CA CYS A 456 3.32 -27.26 14.87
C CYS A 456 4.02 -28.62 14.90
N ASP A 457 3.25 -29.70 14.73
CA ASP A 457 3.81 -31.05 14.67
C ASP A 457 4.14 -31.51 13.24
N VAL A 458 3.37 -31.01 12.27
CA VAL A 458 3.42 -31.38 10.85
C VAL A 458 4.78 -31.04 10.25
N GLU A 459 5.24 -31.90 9.33
CA GLU A 459 6.44 -31.69 8.52
C GLU A 459 6.06 -31.52 7.05
N GLY A 460 6.83 -30.76 6.30
CA GLY A 460 6.54 -30.44 4.90
C GLY A 460 5.85 -29.09 4.71
N TRP A 461 5.21 -28.88 3.56
CA TRP A 461 4.53 -27.63 3.25
C TRP A 461 3.28 -27.44 4.09
N ILE A 462 3.24 -26.38 4.87
CA ILE A 462 2.07 -25.95 5.65
C ILE A 462 1.76 -24.49 5.39
N GLU A 463 0.54 -24.09 5.73
CA GLU A 463 0.08 -22.71 5.62
C GLU A 463 -0.29 -22.14 6.98
N ILE A 464 0.45 -21.09 7.37
CA ILE A 464 0.16 -20.31 8.56
C ILE A 464 -0.80 -19.19 8.16
N VAL A 465 -1.92 -19.08 8.87
CA VAL A 465 -2.96 -18.08 8.59
C VAL A 465 -3.20 -17.23 9.83
N ALA A 466 -3.25 -15.91 9.68
CA ALA A 466 -3.61 -14.99 10.77
C ALA A 466 -4.87 -14.18 10.44
N ARG A 467 -5.76 -14.06 11.42
CA ARG A 467 -6.94 -13.18 11.37
C ARG A 467 -7.10 -12.38 12.65
N CYS A 468 -7.75 -11.22 12.54
CA CYS A 468 -8.03 -10.33 13.65
C CYS A 468 -9.54 -10.12 13.82
N TRP A 469 -9.97 -10.06 15.08
CA TRP A 469 -11.28 -9.61 15.51
C TRP A 469 -11.15 -8.24 16.18
N ASP A 470 -11.97 -7.27 15.76
CA ASP A 470 -12.04 -5.98 16.44
C ASP A 470 -13.09 -5.97 17.56
N ASN A 471 -13.12 -4.88 18.32
CA ASN A 471 -14.05 -4.68 19.44
C ASN A 471 -15.53 -4.50 19.03
N SER A 472 -15.84 -4.59 17.74
CA SER A 472 -17.20 -4.61 17.20
C SER A 472 -17.55 -5.94 16.53
N LEU A 473 -16.75 -6.98 16.80
CA LEU A 473 -16.90 -8.33 16.26
C LEU A 473 -16.76 -8.43 14.73
N ASN A 474 -16.16 -7.42 14.09
CA ASN A 474 -15.74 -7.60 12.69
C ASN A 474 -14.55 -8.55 12.64
N THR A 475 -14.49 -9.38 11.61
CA THR A 475 -13.35 -10.27 11.33
C THR A 475 -13.02 -10.29 9.84
N GLN A 476 -11.91 -10.94 9.51
CA GLN A 476 -11.37 -11.04 8.16
C GLN A 476 -11.95 -12.28 7.44
N PRO A 477 -12.39 -12.16 6.17
CA PRO A 477 -12.63 -13.33 5.32
C PRO A 477 -11.38 -14.19 5.24
N VAL A 478 -11.50 -15.52 5.12
CA VAL A 478 -10.31 -16.36 5.07
C VAL A 478 -9.61 -16.25 3.71
N GLY A 479 -10.34 -16.43 2.61
CA GLY A 479 -9.74 -16.42 1.28
C GLY A 479 -9.51 -15.01 0.72
N VAL A 480 -8.42 -14.84 -0.05
CA VAL A 480 -8.20 -13.63 -0.85
C VAL A 480 -9.35 -13.41 -1.83
N ARG A 481 -9.88 -14.49 -2.42
CA ARG A 481 -11.02 -14.43 -3.36
C ARG A 481 -12.24 -13.73 -2.77
N ASP A 482 -12.50 -13.91 -1.47
CA ASP A 482 -13.65 -13.32 -0.79
C ASP A 482 -13.51 -11.81 -0.62
N ALA A 483 -12.28 -11.29 -0.61
CA ALA A 483 -11.94 -9.87 -0.44
C ALA A 483 -11.40 -9.19 -1.71
N TRP A 484 -11.19 -9.95 -2.79
CA TRP A 484 -10.63 -9.44 -4.04
C TRP A 484 -11.52 -8.33 -4.64
N ASN A 485 -10.95 -7.35 -5.32
CA ASN A 485 -11.72 -6.37 -6.10
C ASN A 485 -10.86 -5.77 -7.19
N TRP A 486 -11.51 -5.24 -8.23
CA TRP A 486 -10.82 -4.72 -9.41
C TRP A 486 -9.83 -3.60 -9.09
N GLY A 487 -10.14 -2.71 -8.14
CA GLY A 487 -9.24 -1.63 -7.70
C GLY A 487 -8.05 -2.10 -6.87
N LEU A 488 -8.02 -3.38 -6.47
CA LEU A 488 -6.97 -3.99 -5.63
C LEU A 488 -6.69 -3.15 -4.39
N HIS A 489 -7.77 -2.66 -3.77
CA HIS A 489 -7.75 -1.93 -2.52
C HIS A 489 -8.29 -2.82 -1.41
N VAL A 490 -7.96 -2.49 -0.16
CA VAL A 490 -8.53 -3.09 1.05
C VAL A 490 -8.43 -4.61 1.04
N THR A 491 -7.20 -5.13 0.96
CA THR A 491 -6.96 -6.56 1.20
C THR A 491 -7.29 -6.89 2.66
N SER A 492 -8.55 -7.27 2.89
CA SER A 492 -9.12 -7.53 4.21
C SER A 492 -9.18 -9.02 4.55
N SER A 493 -8.78 -9.90 3.63
CA SER A 493 -8.66 -11.34 3.90
C SER A 493 -7.65 -11.62 5.01
N ALA A 494 -7.74 -12.77 5.65
CA ALA A 494 -6.71 -13.32 6.52
C ALA A 494 -5.37 -13.35 5.75
N HIS A 495 -4.25 -13.22 6.45
CA HIS A 495 -2.93 -13.27 5.81
C HIS A 495 -2.39 -14.70 5.85
N HIS A 496 -1.99 -15.22 4.70
CA HIS A 496 -1.47 -16.58 4.52
C HIS A 496 0.04 -16.54 4.25
N VAL A 497 0.79 -17.35 5.00
CA VAL A 497 2.23 -17.55 4.80
C VAL A 497 2.48 -19.05 4.69
N LYS A 498 3.01 -19.49 3.54
CA LYS A 498 3.41 -20.90 3.36
C LYS A 498 4.83 -21.08 3.86
N ILE A 499 5.09 -22.14 4.61
CA ILE A 499 6.45 -22.52 5.05
C ILE A 499 6.67 -24.00 4.81
N TYR A 500 7.95 -24.41 4.74
CA TYR A 500 8.31 -25.81 4.82
C TYR A 500 8.78 -26.13 6.24
N SER A 501 7.99 -26.92 6.95
CA SER A 501 8.17 -27.26 8.36
C SER A 501 9.12 -28.44 8.51
N VAL A 502 10.16 -28.29 9.34
CA VAL A 502 11.14 -29.33 9.68
C VAL A 502 11.17 -29.50 11.20
N ASN A 503 10.59 -30.59 11.71
CA ASN A 503 10.35 -30.76 13.13
C ASN A 503 11.44 -31.61 13.81
N LYS A 504 12.45 -30.95 14.39
CA LYS A 504 13.56 -31.58 15.13
C LYS A 504 13.16 -32.29 16.43
N ALA A 505 11.92 -32.10 16.90
CA ALA A 505 11.42 -32.90 18.02
C ALA A 505 11.27 -34.38 17.62
N LYS A 506 11.07 -34.67 16.33
CA LYS A 506 11.01 -36.03 15.78
C LYS A 506 12.41 -36.60 15.61
N GLU A 507 12.62 -37.80 16.15
CA GLU A 507 13.92 -38.47 16.14
C GLU A 507 14.49 -38.66 14.74
N ARG A 508 13.67 -39.16 13.79
CA ARG A 508 14.09 -39.38 12.40
C ARG A 508 14.56 -38.09 11.73
N THR A 509 13.87 -36.98 11.96
CA THR A 509 14.22 -35.68 11.39
C THR A 509 15.51 -35.13 11.98
N ARG A 510 15.70 -35.27 13.30
CA ARG A 510 16.95 -34.90 13.97
C ARG A 510 18.12 -35.72 13.44
N ALA A 511 17.99 -37.05 13.37
CA ALA A 511 19.01 -37.94 12.82
C ALA A 511 19.34 -37.59 11.37
N ARG A 512 18.32 -37.28 10.55
CA ARG A 512 18.53 -36.90 9.16
C ARG A 512 19.31 -35.60 9.01
N LEU A 513 18.99 -34.58 9.82
CA LEU A 513 19.73 -33.31 9.78
C LEU A 513 21.18 -33.48 10.23
N GLU A 514 21.44 -34.35 11.21
CA GLU A 514 22.81 -34.70 11.61
C GLU A 514 23.55 -35.41 10.47
N GLU A 515 22.91 -36.34 9.76
CA GLU A 515 23.52 -37.01 8.60
C GLU A 515 23.93 -36.02 7.50
N PHE A 516 23.11 -35.01 7.20
CA PHE A 516 23.49 -33.93 6.28
C PHE A 516 24.74 -33.17 6.79
N HIS A 517 24.77 -32.87 8.08
CA HIS A 517 25.88 -32.17 8.73
C HIS A 517 27.18 -32.99 8.69
N GLU A 518 27.14 -34.26 9.09
CA GLU A 518 28.27 -35.19 9.08
C GLU A 518 28.85 -35.42 7.67
N ARG A 519 27.99 -35.48 6.66
CA ARG A 519 28.39 -35.64 5.25
C ARG A 519 28.86 -34.34 4.60
N GLY A 520 28.73 -33.19 5.27
CA GLY A 520 29.08 -31.89 4.72
C GLY A 520 28.20 -31.45 3.54
N VAL A 521 26.99 -31.99 3.43
CA VAL A 521 26.03 -31.68 2.35
C VAL A 521 24.94 -30.75 2.86
N GLY A 522 24.58 -29.74 2.07
CA GLY A 522 23.52 -28.80 2.43
C GLY A 522 22.13 -29.43 2.41
N PHE A 523 21.31 -29.17 3.45
CA PHE A 523 19.89 -29.56 3.47
C PHE A 523 19.04 -28.80 2.43
N LEU A 524 19.51 -27.63 1.99
CA LEU A 524 18.82 -26.77 1.03
C LEU A 524 19.53 -26.76 -0.34
N PRO A 525 18.77 -26.56 -1.44
CA PRO A 525 17.31 -26.42 -1.49
C PRO A 525 16.57 -27.77 -1.40
N ILE A 526 15.46 -27.80 -0.68
CA ILE A 526 14.59 -28.98 -0.50
C ILE A 526 13.95 -29.51 -1.81
N THR A 527 14.11 -28.80 -2.92
CA THR A 527 13.55 -29.17 -4.23
C THR A 527 14.52 -29.99 -5.08
N ARG A 528 15.76 -30.20 -4.63
CA ARG A 528 16.74 -31.03 -5.33
C ARG A 528 16.80 -32.44 -4.73
N PRO A 529 17.10 -33.47 -5.53
CA PRO A 529 17.45 -34.78 -5.00
C PRO A 529 18.62 -34.68 -4.03
N THR A 530 18.61 -35.50 -2.99
CA THR A 530 19.70 -35.60 -2.02
C THR A 530 20.83 -36.46 -2.60
N GLU A 531 22.08 -36.15 -2.26
CA GLU A 531 23.26 -36.91 -2.74
C GLU A 531 23.31 -38.35 -2.17
N PHE A 532 22.51 -38.63 -1.15
CA PHE A 532 22.41 -39.90 -0.47
C PHE A 532 20.93 -40.24 -0.23
N PRO A 533 20.55 -41.52 -0.24
CA PRO A 533 19.15 -41.94 -0.14
C PRO A 533 18.56 -41.61 1.24
N THR A 534 17.23 -41.60 1.35
CA THR A 534 16.51 -41.37 2.62
C THR A 534 16.36 -42.62 3.49
N MET A 535 16.82 -43.76 2.97
CA MET A 535 16.75 -45.10 3.55
C MET A 535 17.81 -45.97 2.86
N SER A 536 18.45 -46.89 3.58
CA SER A 536 19.37 -47.86 2.97
C SER A 536 18.60 -49.03 2.35
N TRP A 537 19.26 -49.82 1.49
CA TRP A 537 18.67 -51.07 1.00
C TRP A 537 18.50 -52.08 2.14
N ASP A 538 19.44 -52.12 3.10
CA ASP A 538 19.34 -53.03 4.25
C ASP A 538 18.08 -52.71 5.10
N ASP A 539 17.80 -51.43 5.37
CA ASP A 539 16.57 -51.01 6.08
C ASP A 539 15.31 -51.41 5.30
N TYR A 540 15.34 -51.32 3.97
CA TYR A 540 14.23 -51.68 3.09
C TYR A 540 13.95 -53.18 3.16
N GLU A 541 14.98 -54.01 2.99
CA GLU A 541 14.85 -55.47 3.03
C GLU A 541 14.43 -55.95 4.42
N GLU A 542 15.01 -55.43 5.52
CA GLU A 542 14.61 -55.80 6.89
C GLU A 542 13.12 -55.51 7.15
N TYR A 543 12.62 -54.36 6.68
CA TYR A 543 11.21 -54.03 6.81
C TYR A 543 10.32 -55.04 6.07
N PHE A 544 10.69 -55.40 4.84
CA PHE A 544 9.86 -56.27 4.00
C PHE A 544 9.95 -57.75 4.36
N GLU A 545 11.08 -58.23 4.87
CA GLU A 545 11.18 -59.55 5.50
C GLU A 545 10.25 -59.68 6.71
N LYS A 546 10.10 -58.61 7.50
CA LYS A 546 9.30 -58.61 8.71
C LYS A 546 7.80 -58.41 8.48
N TYR A 547 7.43 -57.56 7.53
CA TYR A 547 6.03 -57.13 7.34
C TYR A 547 5.39 -57.61 6.02
N GLY A 548 6.14 -58.32 5.17
CA GLY A 548 5.68 -58.74 3.84
C GLY A 548 5.74 -57.62 2.80
N PRO A 549 5.92 -57.95 1.51
CA PRO A 549 6.12 -56.98 0.43
C PRO A 549 4.93 -56.04 0.25
N ARG A 550 5.14 -54.92 -0.45
CA ARG A 550 4.03 -54.11 -1.00
C ARG A 550 3.52 -54.77 -2.27
N ASP A 551 2.82 -55.89 -2.13
CA ASP A 551 2.05 -56.48 -3.22
C ASP A 551 0.57 -56.06 -3.09
N VAL A 552 -0.14 -56.00 -4.21
CA VAL A 552 -1.59 -55.73 -4.24
C VAL A 552 -2.42 -56.98 -4.02
N ASP A 553 -1.82 -58.16 -4.21
CA ASP A 553 -2.45 -59.47 -4.07
C ASP A 553 -2.20 -60.13 -2.69
N ASP A 554 -1.30 -59.57 -1.87
CA ASP A 554 -1.08 -59.88 -0.44
C ASP A 554 -1.87 -58.90 0.46
#